data_AF-A0A7C7U5J5-F1
#
_entry.id   AF-A0A7C7U5J5-F1
#
_cell.length_a   1.000
_cell.length_b   1.000
_cell.length_c   1.000
_cell.angle_alpha   90.00
_cell.angle_beta   90.00
_cell.angle_gamma   90.00
#
_symmetry.space_group_name_H-M   'P 1'
#
loop_
_entity.id
_entity.type
_entity.pdbx_description
1 polymer ?
#
loop_
_entity_poly.entity_id
_entity_poly.type
_entity_poly.pdbx_seq_one_letter_code
_entity_poly.pdbx_strand_id
1 'polypeptide(L)'
;GVLLIMPQGIGDAYEKWNIERIRKRAAQRSESNELQHLSAKPSKIAQINSTISGKSANISDAIMQPLRKLSAATEDKIANAKRKIKEIWNKIGLPAKLSSVIAVPKKSIQNKTPESMKNWLLSYKEKSPFGRQSPIASNHFFIFCTFILVIMAWNLPSVNTNTKILQIARLIVLVCIFTLLSMSLNMHTGMAGMTNFGVIFFAGIAAVTAGIVSAPSDLGGRGWEPWMAMVAGATIAGIAGWMLAYPTANLRMDYFAVVTISLGEILRIGLQAEPLLRAGVTSSAIGISKYKLPLSDWWKTGPNETVGGWLGLESAAPHVVLLAAISVVILLVVWGVLNRVYASPWGRILRSIREDEEVSQHHGHNVFMHKATALAAGAIIAGIGGIIWAWLNTSIWPDFLNPVRSTFLIWAAFIVGGKANDRGMFVGAFLIVILDFVFNVMVVARGDTDLAFHSVVSTIDDVFAWFVQDFGLNFWSQQSIDKPFPNGRITAELAYVKLALVGVVILAALRYAPKGLIPEVPFRPGEVVENGGEEQ
;
A
#
# COMPACT_ATOMS: atom_id res chain seq x y z
N GLY A 1 19.92 -9.25 -0.28
CA GLY A 1 19.54 -10.66 -0.13
C GLY A 1 18.92 -11.23 -1.39
N VAL A 2 17.72 -10.78 -1.77
CA VAL A 2 16.94 -11.37 -2.90
C VAL A 2 17.54 -11.07 -4.29
N LEU A 3 18.27 -9.97 -4.46
CA LEU A 3 18.95 -9.61 -5.72
C LEU A 3 20.19 -10.47 -6.03
N LEU A 4 20.69 -11.27 -5.08
CA LEU A 4 21.82 -12.17 -5.29
C LEU A 4 21.40 -13.56 -5.79
N ILE A 5 20.09 -13.87 -5.78
CA ILE A 5 19.54 -15.18 -6.17
C ILE A 5 19.02 -15.17 -7.63
N MET A 6 18.89 -13.99 -8.24
CA MET A 6 18.56 -13.84 -9.67
C MET A 6 19.70 -13.09 -10.37
N PRO A 7 20.72 -13.81 -10.90
CA PRO A 7 21.82 -13.18 -11.65
C PRO A 7 21.35 -12.49 -12.94
N GLN A 8 20.12 -12.80 -13.38
CA GLN A 8 19.46 -12.22 -14.53
C GLN A 8 18.19 -11.51 -14.04
N GLY A 9 18.15 -10.18 -14.18
CA GLY A 9 17.11 -9.33 -13.60
C GLY A 9 15.69 -9.64 -14.07
N ILE A 10 14.70 -8.99 -13.44
CA ILE A 10 13.26 -9.17 -13.72
C ILE A 10 12.90 -8.97 -15.20
N GLY A 11 13.64 -8.12 -15.92
CA GLY A 11 13.48 -7.93 -17.37
C GLY A 11 13.78 -9.18 -18.19
N ASP A 12 14.83 -9.92 -17.83
CA ASP A 12 15.25 -11.15 -18.52
C ASP A 12 14.24 -12.30 -18.23
N ALA A 13 13.67 -12.34 -17.02
CA ALA A 13 12.58 -13.25 -16.68
C ALA A 13 11.29 -12.93 -17.47
N TYR A 14 10.97 -11.65 -17.66
CA TYR A 14 9.82 -11.22 -18.46
C TYR A 14 10.01 -11.53 -19.94
N GLU A 15 11.21 -11.32 -20.48
CA GLU A 15 11.56 -11.63 -21.87
C GLU A 15 11.51 -13.14 -22.13
N LYS A 16 12.11 -13.96 -21.25
CA LYS A 16 11.99 -15.42 -21.29
C LYS A 16 10.53 -15.89 -21.22
N TRP A 17 9.74 -15.32 -20.32
CA TRP A 17 8.31 -15.64 -20.22
C TRP A 17 7.55 -15.28 -21.50
N ASN A 18 7.86 -14.13 -22.11
CA ASN A 18 7.21 -13.69 -23.36
C ASN A 18 7.60 -14.61 -24.54
N ILE A 19 8.88 -14.98 -24.65
CA ILE A 19 9.39 -15.93 -25.65
C ILE A 19 8.74 -17.30 -25.46
N GLU A 20 8.66 -17.80 -24.23
CA GLU A 20 8.07 -19.10 -23.92
C GLU A 20 6.56 -19.13 -24.20
N ARG A 21 5.85 -18.02 -23.93
CA ARG A 21 4.45 -17.83 -24.27
C ARG A 21 4.24 -17.86 -25.79
N ILE A 22 5.10 -17.20 -26.56
CA ILE A 22 5.03 -17.20 -28.03
C ILE A 22 5.33 -18.60 -28.58
N ARG A 23 6.33 -19.31 -28.04
CA ARG A 23 6.63 -20.71 -28.41
C ARG A 23 5.47 -21.65 -28.11
N LYS A 24 4.82 -21.55 -26.95
CA LYS A 24 3.65 -22.38 -26.62
C LYS A 24 2.47 -22.11 -27.56
N ARG A 25 2.24 -20.86 -27.95
CA ARG A 25 1.22 -20.50 -28.97
C ARG A 25 1.57 -21.04 -30.36
N ALA A 26 2.84 -21.04 -30.74
CA ALA A 26 3.30 -21.61 -32.01
C ALA A 26 3.19 -23.15 -32.01
N ALA A 27 3.55 -23.81 -30.90
CA ALA A 27 3.42 -25.25 -30.73
C ALA A 27 1.95 -25.71 -30.75
N GLN A 28 1.04 -24.99 -30.08
CA GLN A 28 -0.40 -25.26 -30.15
C GLN A 28 -0.98 -25.06 -31.56
N ARG A 29 -0.44 -24.12 -32.36
CA ARG A 29 -0.78 -23.95 -33.78
C ARG A 29 -0.23 -25.06 -34.67
N SER A 30 0.89 -25.68 -34.27
CA SER A 30 1.51 -26.83 -34.97
C SER A 30 0.75 -28.12 -34.67
N GLU A 31 0.40 -28.38 -33.41
CA GLU A 31 -0.41 -29.53 -33.00
C GLU A 31 -1.80 -29.51 -33.63
N SER A 32 -2.42 -28.32 -33.81
CA SER A 32 -3.70 -28.21 -34.51
C SER A 32 -3.62 -28.55 -36.00
N ASN A 33 -2.43 -28.47 -36.61
CA ASN A 33 -2.22 -28.80 -38.03
C ASN A 33 -1.73 -30.25 -38.25
N GLU A 34 -0.99 -30.84 -37.31
CA GLU A 34 -0.53 -32.24 -37.41
C GLU A 34 -1.61 -33.27 -37.06
N LEU A 35 -2.62 -32.90 -36.26
CA LEU A 35 -3.75 -33.77 -35.90
C LEU A 35 -4.71 -34.07 -37.08
N GLN A 36 -4.50 -33.47 -38.26
CA GLN A 36 -5.25 -33.82 -39.48
C GLN A 36 -4.57 -34.88 -40.37
N HIS A 37 -3.29 -35.24 -40.15
CA HIS A 37 -2.55 -36.06 -41.11
C HIS A 37 -1.91 -37.36 -40.59
N LEU A 38 -2.10 -37.73 -39.32
CA LEU A 38 -1.48 -38.94 -38.77
C LEU A 38 -2.50 -39.92 -38.16
N SER A 39 -3.40 -40.42 -39.01
CA SER A 39 -4.14 -41.67 -38.77
C SER A 39 -3.56 -42.82 -39.63
N ALA A 40 -2.32 -43.26 -39.41
CA ALA A 40 -1.85 -44.53 -39.99
C ALA A 40 -0.60 -45.14 -39.30
N LYS A 41 -0.82 -46.30 -38.67
CA LYS A 41 0.07 -47.46 -38.40
C LYS A 41 1.03 -47.46 -37.18
N PRO A 42 0.85 -48.44 -36.26
CA PRO A 42 1.81 -48.78 -35.21
C PRO A 42 2.47 -50.16 -35.46
N SER A 43 3.77 -50.23 -35.77
CA SER A 43 4.49 -51.53 -35.74
C SER A 43 6.02 -51.50 -35.65
N LYS A 44 6.66 -50.42 -35.15
CA LYS A 44 8.13 -50.41 -34.95
C LYS A 44 8.63 -50.05 -33.54
N ILE A 45 7.72 -49.83 -32.58
CA ILE A 45 8.09 -49.38 -31.22
C ILE A 45 8.28 -50.57 -30.25
N ALA A 46 7.80 -51.77 -30.59
CA ALA A 46 7.80 -52.91 -29.66
C ALA A 46 9.15 -53.64 -29.51
N GLN A 47 10.10 -53.48 -30.45
CA GLN A 47 11.35 -54.26 -30.45
C GLN A 47 12.53 -53.58 -29.72
N ILE A 48 12.43 -52.29 -29.40
CA ILE A 48 13.52 -51.53 -28.75
C ILE A 48 13.39 -51.55 -27.21
N ASN A 49 12.19 -51.84 -26.68
CA ASN A 49 11.92 -51.73 -25.25
C ASN A 49 12.34 -52.94 -24.39
N SER A 50 12.61 -54.12 -24.97
CA SER A 50 12.93 -55.33 -24.18
C SER A 50 14.41 -55.44 -23.79
N THR A 51 15.32 -54.73 -24.45
CA THR A 51 16.76 -54.76 -24.14
C THR A 51 17.17 -53.70 -23.11
N ILE A 52 16.37 -52.64 -22.95
CA ILE A 52 16.63 -51.53 -22.01
C ILE A 52 16.12 -51.86 -20.59
N SER A 53 15.05 -52.65 -20.46
CA SER A 53 14.39 -52.91 -19.17
C SER A 53 15.20 -53.80 -18.20
N GLY A 54 16.10 -54.64 -18.71
CA GLY A 54 16.86 -55.60 -17.88
C GLY A 54 18.02 -54.98 -17.08
N LYS A 55 18.61 -53.88 -17.57
CA LYS A 55 19.72 -53.17 -16.89
C LYS A 55 19.27 -51.95 -16.08
N SER A 56 18.08 -51.41 -16.31
CA SER A 56 17.55 -50.26 -15.56
C SER A 56 16.92 -50.64 -14.21
N ALA A 57 16.47 -51.89 -14.03
CA ALA A 57 15.80 -52.35 -12.81
C ALA A 57 16.72 -52.38 -11.57
N ASN A 58 17.98 -52.77 -11.73
CA ASN A 58 18.92 -52.88 -10.60
C ASN A 58 19.50 -51.53 -10.15
N ILE A 59 19.51 -50.52 -11.01
CA ILE A 59 19.98 -49.17 -10.68
C ILE A 59 18.82 -48.31 -10.12
N SER A 60 17.58 -48.55 -10.58
CA SER A 60 16.42 -47.88 -10.01
C SER A 60 16.17 -48.29 -8.57
N ASP A 61 16.31 -49.55 -8.18
CA ASP A 61 15.99 -49.96 -6.81
C ASP A 61 17.00 -49.50 -5.76
N ALA A 62 18.30 -49.40 -6.13
CA ALA A 62 19.35 -48.88 -5.25
C ALA A 62 19.25 -47.36 -4.99
N ILE A 63 18.70 -46.60 -5.95
CA ILE A 63 18.52 -45.14 -5.86
C ILE A 63 17.13 -44.79 -5.31
N MET A 64 16.10 -45.59 -5.64
CA MET A 64 14.71 -45.31 -5.30
C MET A 64 14.34 -45.73 -3.86
N GLN A 65 15.05 -46.65 -3.21
CA GLN A 65 14.81 -46.98 -1.80
C GLN A 65 15.10 -45.82 -0.82
N PRO A 66 16.26 -45.14 -0.86
CA PRO A 66 16.49 -43.97 -0.01
C PRO A 66 15.61 -42.78 -0.40
N LEU A 67 15.30 -42.58 -1.69
CA LEU A 67 14.37 -41.56 -2.16
C LEU A 67 12.92 -41.81 -1.72
N ARG A 68 12.46 -43.06 -1.66
CA ARG A 68 11.14 -43.43 -1.11
C ARG A 68 11.06 -43.27 0.40
N LYS A 69 12.16 -43.49 1.14
CA LYS A 69 12.21 -43.17 2.59
C LYS A 69 12.21 -41.66 2.84
N LEU A 70 12.87 -40.87 1.98
CA LEU A 70 12.83 -39.41 2.00
C LEU A 70 11.46 -38.85 1.56
N SER A 71 10.81 -39.45 0.56
CA SER A 71 9.48 -39.04 0.08
C SER A 71 8.37 -39.43 1.06
N ALA A 72 8.44 -40.62 1.68
CA ALA A 72 7.48 -41.03 2.71
C ALA A 72 7.62 -40.19 3.98
N ALA A 73 8.85 -39.88 4.41
CA ALA A 73 9.10 -38.97 5.53
C ALA A 73 8.67 -37.52 5.22
N THR A 74 8.67 -37.09 3.95
CA THR A 74 8.14 -35.78 3.56
C THR A 74 6.64 -35.80 3.36
N GLU A 75 6.02 -36.88 2.88
CA GLU A 75 4.56 -37.01 2.74
C GLU A 75 3.84 -37.09 4.07
N ASP A 76 4.33 -37.88 5.03
CA ASP A 76 3.74 -37.95 6.39
C ASP A 76 3.91 -36.62 7.14
N LYS A 77 5.04 -35.92 6.92
CA LYS A 77 5.27 -34.58 7.48
C LYS A 77 4.48 -33.49 6.78
N ILE A 78 4.27 -33.58 5.47
CA ILE A 78 3.38 -32.69 4.70
C ILE A 78 1.92 -32.95 5.09
N ALA A 79 1.53 -34.19 5.35
CA ALA A 79 0.21 -34.55 5.87
C ALA A 79 0.02 -34.02 7.29
N ASN A 80 1.04 -34.13 8.15
CA ASN A 80 1.04 -33.51 9.48
C ASN A 80 1.03 -31.98 9.43
N ALA A 81 1.75 -31.37 8.49
CA ALA A 81 1.70 -29.94 8.23
C ALA A 81 0.31 -29.54 7.74
N LYS A 82 -0.29 -30.27 6.79
CA LYS A 82 -1.68 -30.07 6.35
C LYS A 82 -2.68 -30.21 7.50
N ARG A 83 -2.47 -31.17 8.41
CA ARG A 83 -3.30 -31.39 9.59
C ARG A 83 -3.16 -30.26 10.60
N LYS A 84 -1.94 -29.86 10.96
CA LYS A 84 -1.68 -28.70 11.84
C LYS A 84 -2.18 -27.40 11.22
N ILE A 85 -1.97 -27.18 9.91
CA ILE A 85 -2.54 -26.05 9.16
C ILE A 85 -4.07 -26.08 9.24
N LYS A 86 -4.70 -27.25 9.08
CA LYS A 86 -6.16 -27.40 9.20
C LYS A 86 -6.66 -27.15 10.64
N GLU A 87 -5.94 -27.59 11.66
CA GLU A 87 -6.23 -27.32 13.08
C GLU A 87 -6.07 -25.84 13.43
N ILE A 88 -4.98 -25.22 12.99
CA ILE A 88 -4.72 -23.78 13.08
C ILE A 88 -5.83 -23.01 12.36
N TRP A 89 -6.22 -23.44 11.14
CA TRP A 89 -7.29 -22.81 10.37
C TRP A 89 -8.64 -22.89 11.08
N ASN A 90 -8.91 -24.01 11.76
CA ASN A 90 -10.11 -24.19 12.58
C ASN A 90 -10.06 -23.34 13.86
N LYS A 91 -8.90 -23.16 14.50
CA LYS A 91 -8.70 -22.26 15.65
C LYS A 91 -8.85 -20.78 15.28
N ILE A 92 -8.35 -20.39 14.11
CA ILE A 92 -8.42 -19.01 13.59
C ILE A 92 -9.87 -18.57 13.32
N GLY A 93 -10.82 -19.50 13.14
CA GLY A 93 -12.27 -19.23 13.17
C GLY A 93 -12.80 -18.27 12.08
N LEU A 94 -11.95 -17.78 11.18
CA LEU A 94 -12.30 -16.77 10.18
C LEU A 94 -13.38 -17.25 9.20
N PRO A 95 -13.37 -18.46 8.61
CA PRO A 95 -14.41 -18.83 7.66
C PRO A 95 -15.75 -19.16 8.32
N ALA A 96 -15.80 -19.64 9.57
CA ALA A 96 -17.08 -20.00 10.21
C ALA A 96 -17.89 -18.77 10.65
N LYS A 97 -17.24 -17.73 11.18
CA LYS A 97 -17.87 -16.45 11.53
C LYS A 97 -18.05 -15.51 10.33
N LEU A 98 -17.14 -15.47 9.34
CA LEU A 98 -17.42 -14.72 8.11
C LEU A 98 -18.47 -15.42 7.25
N SER A 99 -18.49 -16.74 7.17
CA SER A 99 -19.54 -17.44 6.41
C SER A 99 -20.89 -17.33 7.08
N SER A 100 -21.02 -17.17 8.41
CA SER A 100 -22.33 -16.87 9.01
C SER A 100 -22.78 -15.41 8.81
N VAL A 101 -21.83 -14.47 8.67
CA VAL A 101 -22.12 -13.05 8.37
C VAL A 101 -22.31 -12.79 6.86
N ILE A 102 -21.71 -13.61 6.00
CA ILE A 102 -21.75 -13.51 4.52
C ILE A 102 -22.68 -14.58 3.90
N ALA A 103 -23.10 -15.60 4.65
CA ALA A 103 -24.18 -16.50 4.21
C ALA A 103 -25.49 -15.73 4.26
N VAL A 104 -25.71 -14.90 3.25
CA VAL A 104 -27.06 -14.64 2.82
C VAL A 104 -27.63 -16.00 2.42
N PRO A 105 -28.70 -16.48 3.07
CA PRO A 105 -29.27 -17.77 2.76
C PRO A 105 -29.60 -17.81 1.26
N LYS A 106 -28.85 -18.61 0.50
CA LYS A 106 -29.00 -18.76 -0.96
C LYS A 106 -30.42 -19.14 -1.38
N LYS A 107 -31.20 -19.71 -0.46
CA LYS A 107 -32.61 -20.09 -0.64
C LYS A 107 -33.64 -18.99 -0.31
N SER A 108 -33.25 -17.85 0.25
CA SER A 108 -34.18 -16.74 0.57
C SER A 108 -34.11 -15.55 -0.40
N ILE A 109 -33.09 -15.46 -1.27
CA ILE A 109 -33.00 -14.40 -2.30
C ILE A 109 -33.73 -14.78 -3.59
N GLN A 110 -34.38 -15.95 -3.65
CA GLN A 110 -34.95 -16.43 -4.90
C GLN A 110 -36.36 -15.92 -5.22
N ASN A 111 -36.99 -15.06 -4.42
CA ASN A 111 -38.24 -14.42 -4.82
C ASN A 111 -38.46 -13.05 -4.17
N LYS A 112 -38.81 -12.08 -5.03
CA LYS A 112 -39.11 -10.65 -4.78
C LYS A 112 -37.90 -9.75 -4.53
N THR A 113 -37.04 -9.56 -5.54
CA THR A 113 -36.52 -8.21 -5.74
C THR A 113 -37.72 -7.33 -6.12
N PRO A 114 -38.02 -6.25 -5.37
CA PRO A 114 -39.10 -5.34 -5.73
C PRO A 114 -38.95 -4.88 -7.18
N GLU A 115 -40.04 -4.77 -7.93
CA GLU A 115 -40.01 -4.35 -9.34
C GLU A 115 -39.29 -2.99 -9.50
N SER A 116 -39.40 -2.12 -8.48
CA SER A 116 -38.64 -0.88 -8.36
C SER A 116 -37.12 -1.09 -8.31
N MET A 117 -36.64 -2.10 -7.58
CA MET A 117 -35.21 -2.44 -7.48
C MET A 117 -34.69 -3.06 -8.79
N LYS A 118 -35.51 -3.87 -9.47
CA LYS A 118 -35.18 -4.44 -10.77
C LYS A 118 -35.09 -3.35 -11.84
N ASN A 119 -36.04 -2.42 -11.86
CA ASN A 119 -36.04 -1.26 -12.77
C ASN A 119 -34.89 -0.30 -12.48
N TRP A 120 -34.58 -0.07 -11.19
CA TRP A 120 -33.41 0.69 -10.79
C TRP A 120 -32.11 0.02 -11.24
N LEU A 121 -31.95 -1.29 -11.06
CA LEU A 121 -30.77 -2.05 -11.50
C LEU A 121 -30.61 -2.04 -13.03
N LEU A 122 -31.72 -2.14 -13.77
CA LEU A 122 -31.71 -2.06 -15.23
C LEU A 122 -31.29 -0.65 -15.70
N SER A 123 -31.90 0.40 -15.15
CA SER A 123 -31.53 1.80 -15.42
C SER A 123 -30.08 2.08 -15.02
N TYR A 124 -29.62 1.49 -13.91
CA TYR A 124 -28.24 1.60 -13.46
C TYR A 124 -27.27 0.92 -14.42
N LYS A 125 -27.56 -0.31 -14.85
CA LYS A 125 -26.76 -1.06 -15.82
C LYS A 125 -26.68 -0.34 -17.16
N GLU A 126 -27.77 0.28 -17.59
CA GLU A 126 -27.86 1.11 -18.79
C GLU A 126 -26.99 2.38 -18.67
N LYS A 127 -27.03 3.05 -17.50
CA LYS A 127 -26.17 4.22 -17.20
C LYS A 127 -24.70 3.88 -16.89
N SER A 128 -24.39 2.61 -16.63
CA SER A 128 -23.03 2.14 -16.29
C SER A 128 -22.56 0.95 -17.16
N PRO A 129 -22.43 1.12 -18.49
CA PRO A 129 -22.08 0.02 -19.38
C PRO A 129 -20.70 -0.58 -19.08
N PHE A 130 -19.77 0.22 -18.56
CA PHE A 130 -18.40 -0.18 -18.23
C PHE A 130 -18.17 -0.53 -16.75
N GLY A 131 -19.25 -0.80 -15.99
CA GLY A 131 -19.16 -1.14 -14.57
C GLY A 131 -18.39 -0.06 -13.79
N ARG A 132 -17.36 -0.46 -13.01
CA ARG A 132 -16.56 0.43 -12.13
C ARG A 132 -15.80 1.56 -12.86
N GLN A 133 -15.63 1.47 -14.17
CA GLN A 133 -14.99 2.52 -14.99
C GLN A 133 -15.97 3.62 -15.42
N SER A 134 -17.28 3.42 -15.22
CA SER A 134 -18.26 4.47 -15.45
C SER A 134 -18.21 5.53 -14.33
N PRO A 135 -18.42 6.83 -14.64
CA PRO A 135 -18.40 7.89 -13.64
C PRO A 135 -19.38 7.64 -12.48
N ILE A 136 -20.60 7.19 -12.81
CA ILE A 136 -21.67 6.95 -11.84
C ILE A 136 -21.30 5.77 -10.93
N ALA A 137 -20.91 4.62 -11.51
CA ALA A 137 -20.60 3.47 -10.68
C ALA A 137 -19.31 3.62 -9.88
N SER A 138 -18.34 4.38 -10.38
CA SER A 138 -17.14 4.76 -9.62
C SER A 138 -17.52 5.56 -8.36
N ASN A 139 -18.42 6.54 -8.48
CA ASN A 139 -18.91 7.32 -7.33
C ASN A 139 -19.64 6.45 -6.30
N HIS A 140 -20.57 5.61 -6.74
CA HIS A 140 -21.30 4.72 -5.83
C HIS A 140 -20.38 3.72 -5.13
N PHE A 141 -19.43 3.14 -5.87
CA PHE A 141 -18.45 2.21 -5.30
C PHE A 141 -17.53 2.91 -4.29
N PHE A 142 -17.10 4.14 -4.56
CA PHE A 142 -16.36 4.96 -3.60
C PHE A 142 -17.15 5.17 -2.30
N ILE A 143 -18.40 5.63 -2.39
CA ILE A 143 -19.26 5.86 -1.22
C ILE A 143 -19.45 4.57 -0.43
N PHE A 144 -19.72 3.45 -1.12
CA PHE A 144 -19.88 2.14 -0.50
C PHE A 144 -18.62 1.70 0.26
N CYS A 145 -17.45 1.78 -0.37
CA CYS A 145 -16.18 1.44 0.29
C CYS A 145 -15.89 2.34 1.48
N THR A 146 -16.05 3.66 1.34
CA THR A 146 -15.85 4.61 2.43
C THR A 146 -16.81 4.33 3.59
N PHE A 147 -18.08 4.04 3.30
CA PHE A 147 -19.07 3.71 4.32
C PHE A 147 -18.69 2.46 5.12
N ILE A 148 -18.25 1.39 4.44
CA ILE A 148 -17.75 0.17 5.11
C ILE A 148 -16.55 0.49 6.00
N LEU A 149 -15.60 1.29 5.51
CA LEU A 149 -14.40 1.63 6.28
C LEU A 149 -14.73 2.51 7.50
N VAL A 150 -15.70 3.43 7.38
CA VAL A 150 -16.21 4.21 8.52
C VAL A 150 -16.88 3.31 9.55
N ILE A 151 -17.71 2.35 9.13
CA ILE A 151 -18.31 1.35 10.04
C ILE A 151 -17.21 0.56 10.73
N MET A 152 -16.21 0.08 9.98
CA MET A 152 -15.10 -0.69 10.54
C MET A 152 -14.30 0.13 11.55
N ALA A 153 -14.00 1.40 11.27
CA ALA A 153 -13.32 2.30 12.18
C ALA A 153 -14.14 2.59 13.45
N TRP A 154 -15.47 2.72 13.33
CA TRP A 154 -16.36 2.94 14.48
C TRP A 154 -16.47 1.73 15.42
N ASN A 155 -16.34 0.52 14.86
CA ASN A 155 -16.38 -0.75 15.59
C ASN A 155 -15.02 -1.19 16.15
N LEU A 156 -13.97 -0.36 16.02
CA LEU A 156 -12.69 -0.69 16.63
C LEU A 156 -12.83 -0.78 18.16
N PRO A 157 -12.19 -1.78 18.79
CA PRO A 157 -12.28 -1.98 20.23
C PRO A 157 -11.68 -0.78 20.95
N SER A 158 -12.36 -0.34 22.01
CA SER A 158 -11.92 0.76 22.86
C SER A 158 -12.45 0.55 24.28
N VAL A 159 -11.68 0.98 25.26
CA VAL A 159 -11.98 0.76 26.68
C VAL A 159 -12.98 1.80 27.20
N ASN A 160 -12.78 3.08 26.85
CA ASN A 160 -13.55 4.21 27.36
C ASN A 160 -13.93 5.16 26.20
N THR A 161 -14.94 6.00 26.40
CA THR A 161 -15.34 7.02 25.41
C THR A 161 -14.19 7.98 25.07
N ASN A 162 -13.39 8.38 26.06
CA ASN A 162 -12.25 9.27 25.85
C ASN A 162 -11.15 8.62 24.99
N THR A 163 -10.80 7.36 25.28
CA THR A 163 -9.81 6.63 24.49
C THR A 163 -10.31 6.37 23.08
N LYS A 164 -11.63 6.15 22.91
CA LYS A 164 -12.27 6.02 21.59
C LYS A 164 -12.17 7.31 20.78
N ILE A 165 -12.42 8.48 21.37
CA ILE A 165 -12.31 9.77 20.69
C ILE A 165 -10.87 10.05 20.26
N LEU A 166 -9.90 9.85 21.15
CA LEU A 166 -8.49 9.99 20.84
C LEU A 166 -8.05 9.09 19.70
N GLN A 167 -8.49 7.82 19.73
CA GLN A 167 -8.20 6.82 18.72
C GLN A 167 -8.80 7.20 17.37
N ILE A 168 -10.07 7.61 17.32
CA ILE A 168 -10.74 8.02 16.08
C ILE A 168 -10.11 9.31 15.53
N ALA A 169 -9.83 10.30 16.37
CA ALA A 169 -9.18 11.54 15.93
C ALA A 169 -7.79 11.26 15.34
N ARG A 170 -6.97 10.44 16.01
CA ARG A 170 -5.66 10.02 15.50
C ARG A 170 -5.79 9.24 14.18
N LEU A 171 -6.78 8.36 14.07
CA LEU A 171 -7.06 7.61 12.85
C LEU A 171 -7.41 8.56 11.70
N ILE A 172 -8.28 9.54 11.92
CA ILE A 172 -8.64 10.55 10.90
C ILE A 172 -7.41 11.31 10.41
N VAL A 173 -6.54 11.77 11.33
CA VAL A 173 -5.29 12.45 10.97
C VAL A 173 -4.39 11.53 10.13
N LEU A 174 -4.23 10.27 10.53
CA LEU A 174 -3.44 9.29 9.78
C LEU A 174 -4.02 9.02 8.39
N VAL A 175 -5.35 8.88 8.26
CA VAL A 175 -6.00 8.73 6.95
C VAL A 175 -5.73 9.94 6.08
N CYS A 176 -5.79 11.16 6.62
CA CYS A 176 -5.45 12.38 5.87
C CYS A 176 -3.99 12.39 5.42
N ILE A 177 -3.04 12.09 6.32
CA ILE A 177 -1.61 12.03 6.02
C ILE A 177 -1.33 11.02 4.90
N PHE A 178 -1.81 9.78 5.06
CA PHE A 178 -1.60 8.74 4.06
C PHE A 178 -2.28 9.07 2.74
N THR A 179 -3.46 9.69 2.77
CA THR A 179 -4.14 10.13 1.54
C THR A 179 -3.34 11.21 0.82
N LEU A 180 -2.81 12.22 1.53
CA LEU A 180 -1.96 13.26 0.94
C LEU A 180 -0.69 12.68 0.33
N LEU A 181 -0.01 11.77 1.04
CA LEU A 181 1.19 11.10 0.54
C LEU A 181 0.88 10.20 -0.67
N SER A 182 -0.24 9.49 -0.65
CA SER A 182 -0.70 8.70 -1.79
C SER A 182 -1.14 9.57 -2.97
N MET A 183 -1.76 10.73 -2.76
CA MET A 183 -2.06 11.72 -3.81
C MET A 183 -0.79 12.31 -4.41
N SER A 184 0.25 12.58 -3.61
CA SER A 184 1.57 12.94 -4.14
C SER A 184 2.13 11.85 -5.04
N LEU A 185 2.08 10.58 -4.61
CA LEU A 185 2.49 9.45 -5.45
C LEU A 185 1.62 9.33 -6.70
N ASN A 186 0.33 9.64 -6.57
CA ASN A 186 -0.60 9.64 -7.70
C ASN A 186 -0.23 10.71 -8.73
N MET A 187 0.28 11.84 -8.28
CA MET A 187 0.80 12.88 -9.16
C MET A 187 2.09 12.46 -9.87
N HIS A 188 3.06 11.90 -9.13
CA HIS A 188 4.35 11.46 -9.67
C HIS A 188 4.23 10.23 -10.56
N THR A 189 3.73 9.13 -9.99
CA THR A 189 3.68 7.81 -10.62
C THR A 189 2.38 7.63 -11.40
N GLY A 190 1.26 8.08 -10.84
CA GLY A 190 -0.05 7.90 -11.44
C GLY A 190 -0.27 8.76 -12.68
N MET A 191 0.03 10.06 -12.61
CA MET A 191 -0.25 11.04 -13.67
C MET A 191 0.93 11.28 -14.58
N ALA A 192 2.12 11.55 -14.04
CA ALA A 192 3.32 11.84 -14.84
C ALA A 192 4.09 10.58 -15.27
N GLY A 193 3.73 9.41 -14.74
CA GLY A 193 4.34 8.14 -15.11
C GLY A 193 5.75 7.94 -14.57
N MET A 194 6.18 8.62 -13.50
CA MET A 194 7.51 8.47 -12.89
C MET A 194 7.44 7.64 -11.61
N THR A 195 8.08 6.47 -11.57
CA THR A 195 8.05 5.60 -10.38
C THR A 195 8.88 6.19 -9.23
N ASN A 196 8.23 6.86 -8.29
CA ASN A 196 8.88 7.44 -7.11
C ASN A 196 8.68 6.57 -5.87
N PHE A 197 9.77 5.99 -5.33
CA PHE A 197 9.73 5.29 -4.04
C PHE A 197 10.19 6.18 -2.87
N GLY A 198 10.77 7.35 -3.12
CA GLY A 198 11.22 8.29 -2.10
C GLY A 198 10.21 9.35 -1.69
N VAL A 199 8.89 9.12 -1.78
CA VAL A 199 7.90 10.14 -1.34
C VAL A 199 8.12 10.59 0.11
N ILE A 200 8.64 9.69 0.95
CA ILE A 200 8.96 9.98 2.35
C ILE A 200 10.10 11.00 2.49
N PHE A 201 11.00 11.11 1.50
CA PHE A 201 12.05 12.14 1.50
C PHE A 201 11.43 13.54 1.48
N PHE A 202 10.43 13.77 0.61
CA PHE A 202 9.74 15.06 0.51
C PHE A 202 8.90 15.36 1.77
N ALA A 203 8.24 14.35 2.32
CA ALA A 203 7.55 14.47 3.59
C ALA A 203 8.52 14.80 4.73
N GLY A 204 9.66 14.12 4.76
CA GLY A 204 10.68 14.26 5.79
C GLY A 204 11.36 15.62 5.75
N ILE A 205 11.81 16.09 4.58
CA ILE A 205 12.52 17.36 4.47
C ILE A 205 11.62 18.54 4.85
N ALA A 206 10.33 18.49 4.50
CA ALA A 206 9.35 19.48 4.92
C ALA A 206 9.09 19.44 6.43
N ALA A 207 8.91 18.24 6.99
CA ALA A 207 8.71 18.05 8.43
C ALA A 207 9.89 18.59 9.25
N VAL A 208 11.12 18.26 8.85
CA VAL A 208 12.36 18.73 9.47
C VAL A 208 12.46 20.25 9.36
N THR A 209 12.26 20.80 8.16
CA THR A 209 12.29 22.26 7.94
C THR A 209 11.27 22.97 8.83
N ALA A 210 10.02 22.52 8.80
CA ALA A 210 8.96 23.12 9.59
C ALA A 210 9.24 22.99 11.10
N GLY A 211 9.75 21.84 11.55
CA GLY A 211 10.13 21.60 12.94
C GLY A 211 11.25 22.52 13.42
N ILE A 212 12.31 22.69 12.64
CA ILE A 212 13.43 23.60 12.99
C ILE A 212 12.95 25.05 13.02
N VAL A 213 12.19 25.47 12.01
CA VAL A 213 11.75 26.86 11.88
C VAL A 213 10.72 27.25 12.95
N SER A 214 9.87 26.31 13.38
CA SER A 214 8.88 26.52 14.46
C SER A 214 9.36 26.16 15.87
N ALA A 215 10.56 25.57 16.01
CA ALA A 215 11.17 25.35 17.32
C ALA A 215 11.53 26.68 17.99
N PRO A 216 11.51 26.78 19.33
CA PRO A 216 11.90 27.99 20.06
C PRO A 216 13.33 28.42 19.74
N SER A 217 13.57 29.75 19.72
CA SER A 217 14.90 30.36 19.49
C SER A 217 15.97 29.81 20.43
N ASP A 218 15.58 29.58 21.67
CA ASP A 218 16.48 29.18 22.75
C ASP A 218 16.96 27.72 22.61
N LEU A 219 16.31 26.96 21.71
CA LEU A 219 16.58 25.55 21.45
C LEU A 219 16.99 25.31 19.99
N GLY A 220 17.66 26.29 19.38
CA GLY A 220 18.21 26.17 18.03
C GLY A 220 17.21 26.37 16.88
N GLY A 221 15.98 26.81 17.18
CA GLY A 221 14.97 27.13 16.18
C GLY A 221 14.84 28.62 15.84
N ARG A 222 13.81 28.99 15.08
CA ARG A 222 13.52 30.39 14.70
C ARG A 222 12.23 30.95 15.32
N GLY A 223 11.43 30.13 16.00
CA GLY A 223 10.21 30.54 16.68
C GLY A 223 9.09 31.01 15.74
N TRP A 224 9.09 30.63 14.47
CA TRP A 224 8.03 31.05 13.53
C TRP A 224 6.70 30.36 13.84
N GLU A 225 5.61 31.03 13.50
CA GLU A 225 4.28 30.45 13.64
C GLU A 225 4.11 29.19 12.76
N PRO A 226 3.35 28.18 13.22
CA PRO A 226 3.24 26.87 12.55
C PRO A 226 2.79 26.95 11.08
N TRP A 227 1.94 27.92 10.74
CA TRP A 227 1.49 28.12 9.36
C TRP A 227 2.59 28.64 8.43
N MET A 228 3.42 29.55 8.93
CA MET A 228 4.58 30.05 8.18
C MET A 228 5.62 28.94 8.02
N ALA A 229 5.82 28.14 9.08
CA ALA A 229 6.67 26.96 9.03
C ALA A 229 6.16 25.92 8.03
N MET A 230 4.83 25.74 7.92
CA MET A 230 4.24 24.84 6.93
C MET A 230 4.50 25.31 5.50
N VAL A 231 4.31 26.60 5.21
CA VAL A 231 4.58 27.18 3.89
C VAL A 231 6.07 27.06 3.55
N ALA A 232 6.96 27.37 4.50
CA ALA A 232 8.40 27.24 4.30
C ALA A 232 8.81 25.79 4.03
N GLY A 233 8.35 24.84 4.85
CA GLY A 233 8.65 23.42 4.68
C GLY A 233 8.12 22.84 3.38
N ALA A 234 6.87 23.17 3.01
CA ALA A 234 6.28 22.75 1.74
C ALA A 234 7.03 23.33 0.54
N THR A 235 7.46 24.60 0.63
CA THR A 235 8.27 25.25 -0.43
C THR A 235 9.62 24.58 -0.58
N ILE A 236 10.33 24.27 0.51
CA ILE A 236 11.61 23.54 0.45
C ILE A 236 11.43 22.16 -0.17
N ALA A 237 10.35 21.44 0.18
CA ALA A 237 10.06 20.15 -0.46
C ALA A 237 9.77 20.30 -1.96
N GLY A 238 9.04 21.34 -2.37
CA GLY A 238 8.81 21.65 -3.79
C GLY A 238 10.09 21.96 -4.56
N ILE A 239 10.98 22.78 -3.99
CA ILE A 239 12.29 23.08 -4.55
C ILE A 239 13.14 21.81 -4.66
N ALA A 240 13.20 21.00 -3.60
CA ALA A 240 13.92 19.73 -3.61
C ALA A 240 13.35 18.76 -4.67
N GLY A 241 12.02 18.72 -4.84
CA GLY A 241 11.36 17.96 -5.88
C GLY A 241 11.73 18.45 -7.28
N TRP A 242 11.69 19.75 -7.53
CA TRP A 242 12.09 20.33 -8.82
C TRP A 242 13.57 20.05 -9.13
N MET A 243 14.45 20.27 -8.16
CA MET A 243 15.89 20.03 -8.30
C MET A 243 16.20 18.56 -8.56
N LEU A 244 15.45 17.63 -7.97
CA LEU A 244 15.63 16.20 -8.19
C LEU A 244 15.33 15.79 -9.64
N ALA A 245 14.48 16.53 -10.35
CA ALA A 245 14.18 16.23 -11.74
C ALA A 245 15.42 16.37 -12.63
N TYR A 246 16.29 17.35 -12.36
CA TYR A 246 17.48 17.63 -13.18
C TYR A 246 18.44 16.43 -13.32
N PRO A 247 18.99 15.84 -12.23
CA PRO A 247 19.88 14.68 -12.34
C PRO A 247 19.15 13.41 -12.81
N THR A 248 17.82 13.38 -12.74
CA THR A 248 17.03 12.18 -13.04
C THR A 248 16.36 12.19 -14.41
N ALA A 249 16.44 13.31 -15.15
CA ALA A 249 15.82 13.51 -16.46
C ALA A 249 16.13 12.41 -17.48
N ASN A 250 17.36 11.90 -17.45
CA ASN A 250 17.87 10.92 -18.41
C ASN A 250 17.87 9.49 -17.86
N LEU A 251 17.36 9.28 -16.64
CA LEU A 251 17.34 7.97 -16.02
C LEU A 251 16.14 7.16 -16.48
N ARG A 252 16.37 5.87 -16.74
CA ARG A 252 15.28 4.90 -16.86
C ARG A 252 14.49 4.88 -15.54
N MET A 253 13.18 4.65 -15.64
CA MET A 253 12.21 4.55 -14.55
C MET A 253 12.72 3.81 -13.31
N ASP A 254 13.40 2.69 -13.50
CA ASP A 254 13.91 1.86 -12.39
C ASP A 254 15.05 2.55 -11.62
N TYR A 255 15.92 3.29 -12.31
CA TYR A 255 17.01 4.03 -11.68
C TYR A 255 16.48 5.24 -10.91
N PHE A 256 15.46 5.93 -11.43
CA PHE A 256 14.78 7.00 -10.71
C PHE A 256 14.21 6.51 -9.37
N ALA A 257 13.57 5.34 -9.41
CA ALA A 257 13.07 4.66 -8.23
C ALA A 257 14.16 4.42 -7.16
N VAL A 258 15.33 3.91 -7.56
CA VAL A 258 16.46 3.67 -6.65
C VAL A 258 16.98 4.97 -6.05
N VAL A 259 17.21 6.00 -6.86
CA VAL A 259 17.72 7.31 -6.40
C VAL A 259 16.80 7.92 -5.34
N THR A 260 15.48 7.87 -5.56
CA THR A 260 14.51 8.43 -4.61
C THR A 260 14.52 7.71 -3.26
N ILE A 261 14.68 6.38 -3.23
CA ILE A 261 14.85 5.62 -1.98
C ILE A 261 16.12 6.05 -1.26
N SER A 262 17.24 6.15 -2.00
CA SER A 262 18.53 6.56 -1.44
C SER A 262 18.47 7.94 -0.79
N LEU A 263 17.76 8.91 -1.38
CA LEU A 263 17.59 10.24 -0.79
C LEU A 263 16.83 10.21 0.54
N GLY A 264 15.78 9.39 0.65
CA GLY A 264 15.07 9.18 1.91
C GLY A 264 15.99 8.61 2.99
N GLU A 265 16.85 7.66 2.61
CA GLU A 265 17.81 7.04 3.53
C GLU A 265 18.92 8.01 3.93
N ILE A 266 19.43 8.83 3.00
CA ILE A 266 20.40 9.89 3.29
C ILE A 266 19.81 10.88 4.30
N LEU A 267 18.56 11.31 4.12
CA LEU A 267 17.91 12.21 5.07
C LEU A 267 17.71 11.55 6.45
N ARG A 268 17.34 10.27 6.47
CA ARG A 268 17.17 9.50 7.71
C ARG A 268 18.47 9.40 8.50
N ILE A 269 19.57 9.04 7.83
CA ILE A 269 20.91 8.97 8.43
C ILE A 269 21.37 10.37 8.83
N GLY A 270 21.13 11.38 7.99
CA GLY A 270 21.43 12.78 8.30
C GLY A 270 20.76 13.25 9.59
N LEU A 271 19.48 12.92 9.80
CA LEU A 271 18.78 13.25 11.06
C LEU A 271 19.36 12.55 12.30
N GLN A 272 20.01 11.40 12.14
CA GLN A 272 20.70 10.71 13.23
C GLN A 272 22.08 11.33 13.50
N ALA A 273 22.84 11.55 12.43
CA ALA A 273 24.23 11.97 12.48
C ALA A 273 24.39 13.46 12.79
N GLU A 274 23.59 14.33 12.16
CA GLU A 274 23.87 15.76 12.17
C GLU A 274 23.29 16.51 13.38
N PRO A 275 24.14 17.19 14.17
CA PRO A 275 23.67 18.01 15.28
C PRO A 275 22.81 19.19 14.84
N LEU A 276 23.07 19.76 13.65
CA LEU A 276 22.32 20.90 13.11
C LEU A 276 20.85 20.56 12.79
N LEU A 277 20.53 19.28 12.66
CA LEU A 277 19.16 18.80 12.43
C LEU A 277 18.43 18.45 13.73
N ARG A 278 18.94 18.92 14.88
CA ARG A 278 18.34 18.78 16.21
C ARG A 278 17.88 20.16 16.68
N ALA A 279 16.58 20.29 16.92
CA ALA A 279 15.98 21.54 17.38
C ALA A 279 14.88 21.26 18.42
N GLY A 280 14.71 22.17 19.38
CA GLY A 280 13.68 22.04 20.41
C GLY A 280 13.95 20.95 21.47
N VAL A 281 15.17 20.43 21.54
CA VAL A 281 15.63 19.48 22.57
C VAL A 281 16.71 20.11 23.43
N THR A 282 16.64 19.92 24.75
CA THR A 282 17.67 20.33 25.71
C THR A 282 18.67 19.19 25.85
N SER A 283 19.66 19.06 24.94
CA SER A 283 20.84 18.13 24.94
C SER A 283 21.14 17.59 23.53
N SER A 284 22.12 16.67 23.41
CA SER A 284 22.48 15.86 22.23
C SER A 284 21.42 14.83 21.80
N ALA A 285 20.16 15.00 22.22
CA ALA A 285 19.07 14.08 21.86
C ALA A 285 18.80 14.14 20.35
N ILE A 286 18.62 12.97 19.73
CA ILE A 286 18.34 12.87 18.30
C ILE A 286 16.92 13.36 18.02
N GLY A 287 16.71 14.02 16.89
CA GLY A 287 15.39 14.45 16.43
C GLY A 287 15.00 15.87 16.85
N ILE A 288 13.77 16.24 16.47
CA ILE A 288 13.22 17.59 16.66
C ILE A 288 11.94 17.48 17.47
N SER A 289 11.80 18.28 18.52
CA SER A 289 10.62 18.25 19.40
C SER A 289 10.28 19.65 19.92
N LYS A 290 9.26 19.79 20.79
CA LYS A 290 8.85 21.06 21.44
C LYS A 290 8.62 22.25 20.49
N TYR A 291 8.40 22.00 19.20
CA TYR A 291 7.99 23.03 18.26
C TYR A 291 6.53 23.42 18.50
N LYS A 292 6.18 24.66 18.12
CA LYS A 292 4.82 25.16 18.28
C LYS A 292 3.85 24.37 17.40
N LEU A 293 2.71 23.98 17.96
CA LEU A 293 1.63 23.29 17.25
C LEU A 293 0.61 24.31 16.72
N PRO A 294 -0.01 24.05 15.56
CA PRO A 294 -0.94 25.00 14.94
C PRO A 294 -2.11 25.29 15.87
N LEU A 295 -2.37 26.58 16.13
CA LEU A 295 -3.50 27.03 16.95
C LEU A 295 -3.55 26.40 18.36
N SER A 296 -2.41 25.96 18.92
CA SER A 296 -2.38 25.32 20.24
C SER A 296 -2.88 26.23 21.36
N ASP A 297 -2.50 27.50 21.31
CA ASP A 297 -2.78 28.47 22.35
C ASP A 297 -4.26 28.89 22.31
N TRP A 298 -4.77 29.10 21.10
CA TRP A 298 -6.19 29.34 20.83
C TRP A 298 -7.06 28.15 21.25
N TRP A 299 -6.62 26.91 21.00
CA TRP A 299 -7.36 25.72 21.41
C TRP A 299 -7.47 25.60 22.93
N LYS A 300 -6.36 25.79 23.65
CA LYS A 300 -6.31 25.65 25.10
C LYS A 300 -7.13 26.69 25.85
N THR A 301 -7.21 27.91 25.31
CA THR A 301 -7.88 29.06 25.94
C THR A 301 -9.31 29.30 25.44
N GLY A 302 -9.72 28.58 24.40
CA GLY A 302 -11.00 28.82 23.71
C GLY A 302 -11.93 27.60 23.78
N PRO A 303 -12.21 26.94 22.65
CA PRO A 303 -13.36 26.04 22.52
C PRO A 303 -13.11 24.60 23.00
N ASN A 304 -11.93 24.26 23.54
CA ASN A 304 -11.60 22.89 23.94
C ASN A 304 -12.59 22.30 24.96
N GLU A 305 -13.06 23.08 25.93
CA GLU A 305 -14.04 22.63 26.92
C GLU A 305 -15.42 22.43 26.29
N THR A 306 -15.88 23.38 25.45
CA THR A 306 -17.16 23.28 24.74
C THR A 306 -17.21 22.08 23.80
N VAL A 307 -16.15 21.87 23.02
CA VAL A 307 -16.02 20.72 22.12
C VAL A 307 -15.92 19.41 22.93
N GLY A 308 -15.27 19.45 24.09
CA GLY A 308 -15.26 18.34 25.04
C GLY A 308 -16.68 17.94 25.45
N GLY A 309 -17.49 18.91 25.85
CA GLY A 309 -18.90 18.69 26.20
C GLY A 309 -19.74 18.11 25.06
N TRP A 310 -19.57 18.61 23.83
CA TRP A 310 -20.28 18.07 22.64
C TRP A 310 -19.90 16.62 22.32
N LEU A 311 -18.66 16.24 22.61
CA LEU A 311 -18.16 14.87 22.42
C LEU A 311 -18.46 13.95 23.63
N GLY A 312 -19.10 14.47 24.68
CA GLY A 312 -19.38 13.72 25.90
C GLY A 312 -18.14 13.38 26.72
N LEU A 313 -17.10 14.22 26.63
CA LEU A 313 -15.89 14.11 27.44
C LEU A 313 -16.09 14.81 28.79
N GLU A 314 -15.61 14.18 29.87
CA GLU A 314 -15.55 14.80 31.20
C GLU A 314 -14.45 15.87 31.31
N SER A 315 -13.53 15.90 30.34
CA SER A 315 -12.40 16.82 30.27
C SER A 315 -12.32 17.57 28.94
N ALA A 316 -11.50 18.62 28.90
CA ALA A 316 -11.27 19.40 27.69
C ALA A 316 -10.80 18.53 26.52
N ALA A 317 -11.33 18.79 25.33
CA ALA A 317 -11.02 18.01 24.13
C ALA A 317 -9.50 18.04 23.81
N PRO A 318 -8.86 16.88 23.62
CA PRO A 318 -7.45 16.80 23.28
C PRO A 318 -7.14 17.52 21.96
N HIS A 319 -5.94 18.13 21.86
CA HIS A 319 -5.52 18.87 20.67
C HIS A 319 -5.55 18.04 19.37
N VAL A 320 -5.44 16.71 19.46
CA VAL A 320 -5.55 15.80 18.31
C VAL A 320 -6.90 15.93 17.59
N VAL A 321 -7.97 16.29 18.30
CA VAL A 321 -9.30 16.55 17.71
C VAL A 321 -9.26 17.77 16.80
N LEU A 322 -8.63 18.87 17.25
CA LEU A 322 -8.42 20.05 16.41
C LEU A 322 -7.53 19.72 15.21
N LEU A 323 -6.44 18.98 15.45
CA LEU A 323 -5.54 18.56 14.37
C LEU A 323 -6.27 17.70 13.33
N ALA A 324 -7.22 16.85 13.74
CA ALA A 324 -8.07 16.08 12.83
C ALA A 324 -8.92 16.99 11.96
N ALA A 325 -9.57 18.01 12.53
CA ALA A 325 -10.35 18.99 11.78
C ALA A 325 -9.48 19.76 10.78
N ILE A 326 -8.32 20.27 11.21
CA ILE A 326 -7.35 20.95 10.37
C ILE A 326 -6.90 20.05 9.21
N SER A 327 -6.56 18.80 9.50
CA SER A 327 -6.07 17.83 8.51
C SER A 327 -7.13 17.53 7.43
N VAL A 328 -8.39 17.40 7.84
CA VAL A 328 -9.52 17.21 6.90
C VAL A 328 -9.69 18.43 6.01
N VAL A 329 -9.64 19.65 6.57
CA VAL A 329 -9.73 20.89 5.78
C VAL A 329 -8.60 20.97 4.77
N ILE A 330 -7.35 20.72 5.18
CA ILE A 330 -6.19 20.70 4.29
C ILE A 330 -6.37 19.64 3.20
N LEU A 331 -6.80 18.44 3.55
CA LEU A 331 -7.06 17.37 2.58
C LEU A 331 -8.10 17.79 1.54
N LEU A 332 -9.22 18.39 1.96
CA LEU A 332 -10.28 18.86 1.06
C LEU A 332 -9.79 19.97 0.13
N VAL A 333 -8.97 20.90 0.65
CA VAL A 333 -8.35 21.96 -0.16
C VAL A 333 -7.40 21.36 -1.20
N VAL A 334 -6.48 20.48 -0.79
CA VAL A 334 -5.54 19.81 -1.70
C VAL A 334 -6.29 18.99 -2.75
N TRP A 335 -7.32 18.24 -2.34
CA TRP A 335 -8.17 17.49 -3.27
C TRP A 335 -8.82 18.43 -4.30
N GLY A 336 -9.45 19.52 -3.84
CA GLY A 336 -10.09 20.50 -4.73
C GLY A 336 -9.11 21.10 -5.74
N VAL A 337 -7.89 21.42 -5.29
CA VAL A 337 -6.80 21.90 -6.16
C VAL A 337 -6.39 20.82 -7.16
N LEU A 338 -6.15 19.58 -6.74
CA LEU A 338 -5.77 18.48 -7.63
C LEU A 338 -6.83 18.19 -8.69
N ASN A 339 -8.13 18.17 -8.33
CA ASN A 339 -9.21 18.01 -9.29
C ASN A 339 -9.17 19.10 -10.39
N ARG A 340 -8.89 20.36 -10.02
CA ARG A 340 -8.73 21.46 -10.97
C ARG A 340 -7.49 21.28 -11.83
N VAL A 341 -6.35 20.92 -11.23
CA VAL A 341 -5.08 20.72 -11.93
C VAL A 341 -5.17 19.55 -12.92
N TYR A 342 -5.81 18.44 -12.56
CA TYR A 342 -5.96 17.28 -13.43
C TYR A 342 -6.97 17.49 -14.56
N ALA A 343 -7.97 18.36 -14.37
CA ALA A 343 -8.88 18.78 -15.42
C ALA A 343 -8.24 19.80 -16.39
N SER A 344 -7.18 20.50 -15.95
CA SER A 344 -6.49 21.51 -16.75
C SER A 344 -5.72 20.92 -17.94
N PRO A 345 -5.29 21.74 -18.93
CA PRO A 345 -4.44 21.29 -20.03
C PRO A 345 -3.15 20.62 -19.55
N TRP A 346 -2.57 21.12 -18.46
CA TRP A 346 -1.35 20.55 -17.88
C TRP A 346 -1.56 19.10 -17.41
N GLY A 347 -2.71 18.79 -16.80
CA GLY A 347 -3.07 17.42 -16.44
C GLY A 347 -3.21 16.48 -17.64
N ARG A 348 -3.72 16.98 -18.77
CA ARG A 348 -3.81 16.21 -20.02
C ARG A 348 -2.44 15.93 -20.63
N ILE A 349 -1.53 16.91 -20.60
CA ILE A 349 -0.15 16.75 -21.05
C ILE A 349 0.59 15.71 -20.19
N LEU A 350 0.39 15.73 -18.86
CA LEU A 350 0.98 14.70 -18.01
C LEU A 350 0.51 13.29 -18.37
N ARG A 351 -0.79 13.13 -18.67
CA ARG A 351 -1.32 11.84 -19.13
C ARG A 351 -0.71 11.43 -20.46
N SER A 352 -0.57 12.34 -21.43
CA SER A 352 0.06 12.00 -22.70
C SER A 352 1.51 11.56 -22.50
N ILE A 353 2.26 12.25 -21.64
CA ILE A 353 3.65 11.89 -21.28
C ILE A 353 3.73 10.50 -20.64
N ARG A 354 2.77 10.15 -19.78
CA ARG A 354 2.71 8.84 -19.13
C ARG A 354 2.43 7.71 -20.12
N GLU A 355 1.54 7.94 -21.09
CA GLU A 355 1.20 6.93 -22.10
C GLU A 355 2.33 6.76 -23.11
N ASP A 356 2.86 7.87 -23.65
CA ASP A 356 3.98 7.87 -24.58
C ASP A 356 4.75 9.20 -24.52
N GLU A 357 5.94 9.12 -23.93
CA GLU A 357 6.85 10.25 -23.77
C GLU A 357 7.42 10.72 -25.12
N GLU A 358 7.77 9.80 -26.02
CA GLU A 358 8.34 10.14 -27.32
C GLU A 358 7.31 10.85 -28.19
N VAL A 359 6.08 10.35 -28.25
CA VAL A 359 4.99 11.01 -28.99
C VAL A 359 4.72 12.41 -28.45
N SER A 360 4.70 12.57 -27.12
CA SER A 360 4.51 13.89 -26.50
C SER A 360 5.65 14.86 -26.84
N GLN A 361 6.89 14.39 -26.95
CA GLN A 361 8.03 15.20 -27.39
C GLN A 361 7.93 15.63 -28.86
N HIS A 362 7.45 14.76 -29.76
CA HIS A 362 7.23 15.10 -31.17
C HIS A 362 6.15 16.17 -31.35
N HIS A 363 5.18 16.25 -30.43
CA HIS A 363 4.19 17.34 -30.37
C HIS A 363 4.75 18.66 -29.79
N GLY A 364 6.05 18.72 -29.47
CA GLY A 364 6.73 19.93 -29.00
C GLY A 364 6.59 20.20 -27.49
N HIS A 365 6.06 19.25 -26.71
CA HIS A 365 5.98 19.40 -25.26
C HIS A 365 7.33 19.12 -24.60
N ASN A 366 7.78 20.03 -23.74
CA ASN A 366 8.98 19.84 -22.94
C ASN A 366 8.70 18.85 -21.79
N VAL A 367 8.97 17.57 -22.03
CA VAL A 367 8.68 16.50 -21.06
C VAL A 367 9.45 16.68 -19.76
N PHE A 368 10.71 17.11 -19.85
CA PHE A 368 11.53 17.39 -18.67
C PHE A 368 10.87 18.41 -17.74
N MET A 369 10.43 19.56 -18.27
CA MET A 369 9.81 20.62 -17.48
C MET A 369 8.47 20.17 -16.88
N HIS A 370 7.66 19.42 -17.62
CA HIS A 370 6.40 18.88 -17.12
C HIS A 370 6.61 17.85 -16.01
N LYS A 371 7.61 16.96 -16.15
CA LYS A 371 8.02 16.02 -15.11
C LYS A 371 8.58 16.74 -13.88
N ALA A 372 9.42 17.77 -14.06
CA ALA A 372 9.99 18.55 -12.97
C ALA A 372 8.93 19.31 -12.17
N THR A 373 7.97 19.94 -12.86
CA THR A 373 6.83 20.63 -12.22
C THR A 373 5.90 19.65 -11.53
N ALA A 374 5.66 18.46 -12.11
CA ALA A 374 4.90 17.40 -11.44
C ALA A 374 5.60 16.89 -10.18
N LEU A 375 6.92 16.72 -10.23
CA LEU A 375 7.73 16.31 -9.10
C LEU A 375 7.66 17.34 -7.97
N ALA A 376 7.85 18.63 -8.31
CA ALA A 376 7.74 19.75 -7.37
C ALA A 376 6.36 19.85 -6.71
N ALA A 377 5.28 19.84 -7.50
CA ALA A 377 3.93 19.98 -6.95
C ALA A 377 3.51 18.77 -6.11
N GLY A 378 3.88 17.54 -6.50
CA GLY A 378 3.67 16.39 -5.64
C GLY A 378 4.54 16.46 -4.36
N ALA A 379 5.77 16.95 -4.45
CA ALA A 379 6.64 17.11 -3.28
C ALA A 379 6.10 18.14 -2.27
N ILE A 380 5.45 19.22 -2.73
CA ILE A 380 4.71 20.16 -1.87
C ILE A 380 3.61 19.42 -1.10
N ILE A 381 2.81 18.60 -1.81
CA ILE A 381 1.72 17.82 -1.20
C ILE A 381 2.25 16.80 -0.18
N ALA A 382 3.29 16.07 -0.54
CA ALA A 382 3.96 15.14 0.37
C ALA A 382 4.54 15.86 1.58
N GLY A 383 5.11 17.05 1.37
CA GLY A 383 5.65 17.91 2.42
C GLY A 383 4.59 18.32 3.42
N ILE A 384 3.42 18.78 2.96
CA ILE A 384 2.27 19.09 3.82
C ILE A 384 1.85 17.86 4.64
N GLY A 385 1.75 16.68 4.01
CA GLY A 385 1.47 15.43 4.69
C GLY A 385 2.50 15.08 5.78
N GLY A 386 3.79 15.30 5.50
CA GLY A 386 4.88 15.11 6.46
C GLY A 386 4.83 16.08 7.65
N ILE A 387 4.48 17.34 7.41
CA ILE A 387 4.33 18.36 8.48
C ILE A 387 3.16 18.01 9.40
N ILE A 388 2.01 17.60 8.84
CA ILE A 388 0.88 17.13 9.64
C ILE A 388 1.27 15.89 10.45
N TRP A 389 2.07 14.99 9.87
CA TRP A 389 2.58 13.81 10.59
C TRP A 389 3.51 14.18 11.75
N ALA A 390 4.37 15.18 11.56
CA ALA A 390 5.17 15.74 12.65
C ALA A 390 4.26 16.27 13.77
N TRP A 391 3.28 17.12 13.44
CA TRP A 391 2.32 17.64 14.43
C TRP A 391 1.56 16.55 15.18
N LEU A 392 1.19 15.46 14.49
CA LEU A 392 0.52 14.32 15.14
C LEU A 392 1.40 13.64 16.18
N ASN A 393 2.68 13.44 15.87
CA ASN A 393 3.63 12.77 16.75
C ASN A 393 4.28 13.70 17.77
N THR A 394 4.12 15.02 17.64
CA THR A 394 4.75 16.08 18.46
C THR A 394 6.29 16.04 18.50
N SER A 395 6.89 15.17 17.70
CA SER A 395 8.33 14.98 17.58
C SER A 395 8.66 14.34 16.24
N ILE A 396 9.83 14.66 15.70
CA ILE A 396 10.35 14.12 14.44
C ILE A 396 11.56 13.26 14.79
N TRP A 397 11.38 11.94 14.69
CA TRP A 397 12.40 10.94 14.97
C TRP A 397 12.77 10.23 13.69
N PRO A 398 14.06 9.98 13.38
CA PRO A 398 14.51 9.30 12.14
C PRO A 398 13.74 8.02 11.79
N ASP A 399 13.22 7.33 12.80
CA ASP A 399 12.41 6.13 12.67
C ASP A 399 11.21 6.27 11.69
N PHE A 400 10.60 7.47 11.63
CA PHE A 400 9.46 7.74 10.74
C PHE A 400 9.83 7.70 9.25
N LEU A 401 11.11 7.88 8.91
CA LEU A 401 11.62 7.79 7.54
C LEU A 401 11.99 6.37 7.15
N ASN A 402 11.84 5.39 8.04
CA ASN A 402 12.17 4.00 7.73
C ASN A 402 11.30 3.51 6.55
N PRO A 403 11.92 3.11 5.42
CA PRO A 403 11.17 2.69 4.23
C PRO A 403 10.19 1.54 4.51
N VAL A 404 10.58 0.62 5.40
CA VAL A 404 9.83 -0.55 5.82
C VAL A 404 8.52 -0.16 6.53
N ARG A 405 8.58 0.82 7.43
CA ARG A 405 7.41 1.21 8.24
C ARG A 405 6.52 2.26 7.58
N SER A 406 7.05 3.05 6.67
CA SER A 406 6.35 4.22 6.12
C SER A 406 6.16 4.12 4.62
N THR A 407 7.24 4.16 3.85
CA THR A 407 7.21 4.24 2.39
C THR A 407 6.44 3.11 1.73
N PHE A 408 6.70 1.85 2.11
CA PHE A 408 6.00 0.71 1.50
C PHE A 408 4.52 0.67 1.84
N LEU A 409 4.10 1.20 3.00
CA LEU A 409 2.68 1.30 3.35
C LEU A 409 1.99 2.37 2.49
N ILE A 410 2.65 3.51 2.24
CA ILE A 410 2.13 4.55 1.35
C ILE A 410 2.01 4.02 -0.08
N TRP A 411 2.99 3.23 -0.54
CA TRP A 411 2.94 2.54 -1.83
C TRP A 411 1.86 1.47 -1.90
N ALA A 412 1.64 0.72 -0.82
CA ALA A 412 0.54 -0.22 -0.72
C ALA A 412 -0.81 0.50 -0.84
N ALA A 413 -0.99 1.63 -0.15
CA ALA A 413 -2.18 2.47 -0.25
C ALA A 413 -2.41 2.97 -1.67
N PHE A 414 -1.35 3.43 -2.35
CA PHE A 414 -1.39 3.85 -3.76
C PHE A 414 -1.79 2.71 -4.71
N ILE A 415 -1.16 1.54 -4.61
CA ILE A 415 -1.46 0.39 -5.49
C ILE A 415 -2.89 -0.11 -5.26
N VAL A 416 -3.28 -0.28 -3.99
CA VAL A 416 -4.62 -0.75 -3.61
C VAL A 416 -5.69 0.24 -4.07
N GLY A 417 -5.44 1.54 -3.90
CA GLY A 417 -6.35 2.61 -4.33
C GLY A 417 -6.58 2.64 -5.84
N GLY A 418 -5.50 2.55 -6.62
CA GLY A 418 -5.54 2.50 -8.09
C GLY A 418 -4.94 3.74 -8.74
N LYS A 419 -4.16 3.54 -9.80
CA LYS A 419 -3.39 4.61 -10.46
C LYS A 419 -4.33 5.67 -11.07
N ALA A 420 -3.90 6.92 -10.97
CA ALA A 420 -4.55 8.12 -11.52
C ALA A 420 -6.00 8.35 -11.06
N ASN A 421 -6.31 7.96 -9.83
CA ASN A 421 -7.59 8.27 -9.21
C ASN A 421 -7.45 8.64 -7.72
N ASP A 422 -7.66 9.91 -7.39
CA ASP A 422 -7.55 10.42 -6.02
C ASP A 422 -8.61 9.85 -5.07
N ARG A 423 -9.79 9.47 -5.59
CA ARG A 423 -10.80 8.73 -4.80
C ARG A 423 -10.27 7.38 -4.36
N GLY A 424 -9.58 6.71 -5.26
CA GLY A 424 -8.84 5.48 -4.98
C GLY A 424 -7.79 5.70 -3.90
N MET A 425 -7.02 6.80 -3.98
CA MET A 425 -5.99 7.13 -2.98
C MET A 425 -6.57 7.23 -1.57
N PHE A 426 -7.71 7.89 -1.39
CA PHE A 426 -8.37 7.99 -0.09
C PHE A 426 -8.81 6.63 0.46
N VAL A 427 -9.47 5.81 -0.37
CA VAL A 427 -9.94 4.47 0.05
C VAL A 427 -8.75 3.54 0.35
N GLY A 428 -7.71 3.58 -0.48
CA GLY A 428 -6.48 2.81 -0.27
C GLY A 428 -5.75 3.22 1.01
N ALA A 429 -5.58 4.53 1.23
CA ALA A 429 -4.99 5.06 2.46
C ALA A 429 -5.79 4.66 3.70
N PHE A 430 -7.12 4.79 3.65
CA PHE A 430 -7.98 4.42 4.77
C PHE A 430 -7.89 2.92 5.09
N LEU A 431 -7.91 2.06 4.08
CA LEU A 431 -7.72 0.61 4.26
C LEU A 431 -6.38 0.30 4.94
N ILE A 432 -5.28 0.89 4.46
CA ILE A 432 -3.95 0.63 5.02
C ILE A 432 -3.80 1.20 6.44
N VAL A 433 -4.39 2.35 6.74
CA VAL A 433 -4.36 2.93 8.09
C VAL A 433 -5.15 2.08 9.08
N ILE A 434 -6.32 1.56 8.69
CA ILE A 434 -7.07 0.62 9.54
C ILE A 434 -6.24 -0.65 9.76
N LEU A 435 -5.62 -1.18 8.71
CA LEU A 435 -4.77 -2.36 8.82
C LEU A 435 -3.61 -2.12 9.80
N ASP A 436 -2.90 -1.00 9.64
CA ASP A 436 -1.79 -0.62 10.53
C ASP A 436 -2.26 -0.47 11.97
N PHE A 437 -3.42 0.15 12.18
CA PHE A 437 -4.04 0.27 13.50
C PHE A 437 -4.28 -1.11 14.14
N VAL A 438 -4.91 -2.04 13.42
CA VAL A 438 -5.19 -3.39 13.92
C VAL A 438 -3.90 -4.11 14.28
N PHE A 439 -2.83 -3.97 13.49
CA PHE A 439 -1.52 -4.53 13.82
C PHE A 439 -0.89 -3.91 15.07
N ASN A 440 -1.01 -2.59 15.24
CA ASN A 440 -0.51 -1.93 16.45
C ASN A 440 -1.27 -2.42 17.70
N VAL A 441 -2.59 -2.62 17.61
CA VAL A 441 -3.37 -3.24 18.69
C VAL A 441 -2.93 -4.68 18.95
N MET A 442 -2.69 -5.48 17.91
CA MET A 442 -2.18 -6.85 18.07
C MET A 442 -0.80 -6.89 18.77
N VAL A 443 0.08 -5.93 18.49
CA VAL A 443 1.39 -5.84 19.17
C VAL A 443 1.21 -5.61 20.66
N VAL A 444 0.27 -4.74 21.05
CA VAL A 444 -0.06 -4.49 22.47
C VAL A 444 -0.74 -5.70 23.10
N ALA A 445 -1.69 -6.32 22.39
CA ALA A 445 -2.43 -7.50 22.83
C ALA A 445 -1.55 -8.74 23.09
N ARG A 446 -0.31 -8.75 22.59
CA ARG A 446 0.66 -9.80 22.91
C ARG A 446 0.98 -9.87 24.40
N GLY A 447 1.00 -8.73 25.10
CA GLY A 447 1.44 -8.64 26.50
C GLY A 447 0.40 -9.01 27.54
N ASP A 448 -0.87 -9.14 27.16
CA ASP A 448 -1.99 -9.30 28.09
C ASP A 448 -3.06 -10.23 27.47
N THR A 449 -3.46 -11.25 28.23
CA THR A 449 -4.42 -12.29 27.79
C THR A 449 -5.84 -11.78 27.64
N ASP A 450 -6.17 -10.67 28.31
CA ASP A 450 -7.53 -10.12 28.36
C ASP A 450 -7.80 -9.14 27.21
N LEU A 451 -6.76 -8.76 26.47
CA LEU A 451 -6.88 -7.84 25.34
C LEU A 451 -7.45 -8.51 24.09
N ALA A 452 -8.28 -7.73 23.37
CA ALA A 452 -8.77 -8.11 22.05
C ALA A 452 -7.60 -8.48 21.11
N PHE A 453 -7.78 -9.55 20.35
CA PHE A 453 -6.78 -10.15 19.45
C PHE A 453 -5.63 -10.95 20.10
N HIS A 454 -5.55 -11.09 21.43
CA HIS A 454 -4.53 -11.93 22.07
C HIS A 454 -4.48 -13.36 21.50
N SER A 455 -5.64 -14.00 21.35
CA SER A 455 -5.76 -15.35 20.79
C SER A 455 -5.26 -15.45 19.34
N VAL A 456 -5.48 -14.40 18.55
CA VAL A 456 -5.00 -14.32 17.15
C VAL A 456 -3.48 -14.21 17.14
N VAL A 457 -2.91 -13.36 17.99
CA VAL A 457 -1.46 -13.16 18.09
C VAL A 457 -0.76 -14.42 18.61
N SER A 458 -1.30 -15.04 19.65
CA SER A 458 -0.82 -16.34 20.15
C SER A 458 -0.85 -17.40 19.04
N THR A 459 -1.91 -17.43 18.22
CA THR A 459 -1.96 -18.36 17.08
C THR A 459 -0.90 -18.05 16.03
N ILE A 460 -0.61 -16.78 15.76
CA ILE A 460 0.46 -16.37 14.83
C ILE A 460 1.82 -16.82 15.38
N ASP A 461 2.07 -16.61 16.67
CA ASP A 461 3.32 -17.01 17.33
C ASP A 461 3.46 -18.55 17.33
N ASP A 462 2.39 -19.29 17.58
CA ASP A 462 2.36 -20.76 17.49
C ASP A 462 2.66 -21.25 16.07
N VAL A 463 2.06 -20.63 15.05
CA VAL A 463 2.31 -20.95 13.62
C VAL A 463 3.76 -20.66 13.24
N PHE A 464 4.31 -19.55 13.73
CA PHE A 464 5.68 -19.17 13.44
C PHE A 464 6.67 -20.07 14.16
N ALA A 465 6.44 -20.38 15.44
CA ALA A 465 7.23 -21.36 16.20
C ALA A 465 7.20 -22.72 15.52
N TRP A 466 6.02 -23.18 15.10
CA TRP A 466 5.86 -24.39 14.29
C TRP A 466 6.69 -24.35 13.01
N PHE A 467 6.62 -23.25 12.25
CA PHE A 467 7.40 -23.11 11.01
C PHE A 467 8.91 -23.13 11.26
N VAL A 468 9.40 -22.46 12.31
CA VAL A 468 10.85 -22.42 12.60
C VAL A 468 11.35 -23.75 13.15
N GLN A 469 10.61 -24.39 14.06
CA GLN A 469 11.04 -25.63 14.72
C GLN A 469 10.77 -26.87 13.88
N ASP A 470 9.54 -27.09 13.42
CA ASP A 470 9.17 -28.34 12.74
C ASP A 470 9.55 -28.33 11.25
N PHE A 471 9.43 -27.18 10.60
CA PHE A 471 9.79 -27.05 9.18
C PHE A 471 11.23 -26.56 8.99
N GLY A 472 11.66 -25.56 9.74
CA GLY A 472 12.99 -24.94 9.61
C GLY A 472 14.15 -25.86 9.95
N LEU A 473 14.04 -26.70 10.99
CA LEU A 473 15.10 -27.66 11.33
C LEU A 473 15.39 -28.71 10.25
N ASN A 474 14.54 -28.81 9.21
CA ASN A 474 14.86 -29.63 8.03
C ASN A 474 15.91 -28.98 7.12
N PHE A 475 16.16 -27.67 7.26
CA PHE A 475 17.07 -26.89 6.43
C PHE A 475 18.20 -26.23 7.23
N TRP A 476 17.98 -25.88 8.49
CA TRP A 476 18.94 -25.15 9.33
C TRP A 476 19.33 -25.93 10.59
N SER A 477 20.51 -25.63 11.15
CA SER A 477 20.99 -26.23 12.40
C SER A 477 20.30 -25.64 13.64
N GLN A 478 20.28 -26.37 14.76
CA GLN A 478 19.73 -25.89 16.04
C GLN A 478 20.36 -24.57 16.51
N GLN A 479 21.66 -24.35 16.25
CA GLN A 479 22.33 -23.09 16.53
C GLN A 479 21.70 -21.87 15.84
N SER A 480 21.00 -22.08 14.72
CA SER A 480 20.27 -21.04 13.99
C SER A 480 18.97 -20.62 14.70
N ILE A 481 18.49 -21.42 15.67
CA ILE A 481 17.34 -21.12 16.53
C ILE A 481 17.83 -20.59 17.88
N ASP A 482 18.87 -21.20 18.46
CA ASP A 482 19.34 -20.84 19.81
C ASP A 482 19.96 -19.43 19.86
N LYS A 483 20.63 -19.00 18.78
CA LYS A 483 21.26 -17.66 18.73
C LYS A 483 20.22 -16.52 18.63
N PRO A 484 19.20 -16.57 17.74
CA PRO A 484 18.18 -15.51 17.68
C PRO A 484 17.15 -15.58 18.81
N PHE A 485 16.90 -16.76 19.39
CA PHE A 485 15.89 -16.96 20.45
C PHE A 485 16.51 -17.52 21.75
N PRO A 486 17.37 -16.74 22.44
CA PRO A 486 18.10 -17.22 23.61
C PRO A 486 17.20 -17.63 24.79
N ASN A 487 15.97 -17.10 24.86
CA ASN A 487 15.01 -17.39 25.92
C ASN A 487 14.09 -18.60 25.59
N GLY A 488 14.34 -19.31 24.49
CA GLY A 488 13.53 -20.44 24.02
C GLY A 488 12.12 -20.09 23.51
N ARG A 489 11.66 -18.84 23.70
CA ARG A 489 10.39 -18.33 23.16
C ARG A 489 10.57 -17.83 21.73
N ILE A 490 10.09 -18.62 20.78
CA ILE A 490 10.06 -18.24 19.36
C ILE A 490 8.78 -17.42 19.13
N THR A 491 8.95 -16.13 18.90
CA THR A 491 7.83 -15.22 18.62
C THR A 491 8.04 -14.57 17.25
N ALA A 492 6.94 -14.35 16.53
CA ALA A 492 7.00 -13.66 15.26
C ALA A 492 7.16 -12.16 15.50
N GLU A 493 8.03 -11.49 14.77
CA GLU A 493 8.02 -10.02 14.78
C GLU A 493 6.83 -9.52 13.97
N LEU A 494 5.80 -8.98 14.64
CA LEU A 494 4.56 -8.54 13.98
C LEU A 494 4.79 -7.50 12.88
N ALA A 495 5.87 -6.72 12.96
CA ALA A 495 6.24 -5.77 11.90
C ALA A 495 6.49 -6.48 10.56
N TYR A 496 7.17 -7.63 10.56
CA TYR A 496 7.40 -8.42 9.35
C TYR A 496 6.16 -9.19 8.92
N VAL A 497 5.35 -9.67 9.87
CA VAL A 497 4.05 -10.29 9.56
C VAL A 497 3.12 -9.28 8.86
N LYS A 498 3.09 -8.04 9.36
CA LYS A 498 2.36 -6.92 8.75
C LYS A 498 2.79 -6.71 7.31
N LEU A 499 4.08 -6.63 7.04
CA LEU A 499 4.61 -6.45 5.69
C LEU A 499 4.27 -7.61 4.75
N ALA A 500 4.39 -8.85 5.24
CA ALA A 500 4.04 -10.02 4.46
C ALA A 500 2.55 -9.98 4.07
N LEU A 501 1.67 -9.64 5.01
CA LEU A 501 0.24 -9.52 4.76
C LEU A 501 -0.08 -8.36 3.81
N VAL A 502 0.54 -7.20 3.98
CA VAL A 502 0.43 -6.08 3.03
C VAL A 502 0.88 -6.51 1.64
N GLY A 503 1.98 -7.26 1.52
CA GLY A 503 2.45 -7.85 0.27
C GLY A 503 1.41 -8.77 -0.37
N VAL A 504 0.77 -9.64 0.42
CA VAL A 504 -0.33 -10.52 -0.04
C VAL A 504 -1.52 -9.69 -0.50
N VAL A 505 -1.89 -8.62 0.21
CA VAL A 505 -2.98 -7.71 -0.17
C VAL A 505 -2.65 -7.02 -1.49
N ILE A 506 -1.42 -6.55 -1.68
CA ILE A 506 -0.95 -5.97 -2.95
C ILE A 506 -1.08 -7.00 -4.08
N LEU A 507 -0.59 -8.22 -3.87
CA LEU A 507 -0.66 -9.29 -4.88
C LEU A 507 -2.10 -9.66 -5.24
N ALA A 508 -2.98 -9.74 -4.24
CA ALA A 508 -4.40 -9.98 -4.44
C ALA A 508 -5.06 -8.82 -5.20
N ALA A 509 -4.75 -7.57 -4.81
CA ALA A 509 -5.24 -6.38 -5.49
C ALA A 509 -4.80 -6.37 -6.95
N LEU A 510 -3.52 -6.61 -7.25
CA LEU A 510 -3.02 -6.68 -8.62
C LEU A 510 -3.65 -7.82 -9.44
N ARG A 511 -3.95 -8.97 -8.80
CA ARG A 511 -4.56 -10.12 -9.48
C ARG A 511 -6.05 -9.91 -9.79
N TYR A 512 -6.82 -9.38 -8.85
CA TYR A 512 -8.28 -9.26 -8.98
C TYR A 512 -8.75 -7.87 -9.42
N ALA A 513 -7.92 -6.85 -9.24
CA ALA A 513 -8.20 -5.46 -9.57
C ALA A 513 -6.92 -4.81 -10.16
N PRO A 514 -6.49 -5.18 -11.38
CA PRO A 514 -5.20 -4.75 -11.95
C PRO A 514 -5.10 -3.23 -12.17
N LYS A 515 -6.24 -2.52 -12.22
CA LYS A 515 -6.32 -1.06 -12.30
C LYS A 515 -6.54 -0.39 -10.93
N GLY A 516 -6.46 -1.15 -9.83
CA GLY A 516 -6.79 -0.78 -8.46
C GLY A 516 -8.28 -0.90 -8.12
N LEU A 517 -8.63 -0.64 -6.85
CA LEU A 517 -10.02 -0.70 -6.39
C LEU A 517 -10.93 0.26 -7.17
N ILE A 518 -10.47 1.50 -7.35
CA ILE A 518 -11.21 2.56 -8.04
C ILE A 518 -10.39 3.02 -9.24
N PRO A 519 -10.61 2.45 -10.44
CA PRO A 519 -9.80 2.78 -11.61
C PRO A 519 -10.00 4.22 -12.08
N GLU A 520 -9.03 4.74 -12.83
CA GLU A 520 -9.15 6.03 -13.53
C GLU A 520 -10.39 6.03 -14.44
N VAL A 521 -11.16 7.12 -14.39
CA VAL A 521 -12.30 7.37 -15.28
C VAL A 521 -11.82 8.34 -16.37
N PRO A 522 -11.59 7.86 -17.61
CA PRO A 522 -11.14 8.74 -18.69
C PRO A 522 -12.25 9.73 -19.04
N PHE A 523 -11.90 11.03 -19.07
CA PHE A 523 -12.80 12.06 -19.59
C PHE A 523 -12.91 11.86 -21.10
N ARG A 524 -14.11 11.54 -21.57
CA ARG A 524 -14.45 11.55 -22.99
C ARG A 524 -15.25 12.82 -23.24
N PRO A 525 -14.82 13.71 -24.15
CA PRO A 525 -15.74 14.70 -24.71
C PRO A 525 -16.99 13.94 -25.15
N GLY A 526 -18.18 14.47 -24.86
CA GLY A 526 -19.40 13.87 -25.39
C GLY A 526 -19.23 13.74 -26.91
N GLU A 527 -19.60 12.58 -27.47
CA GLU A 527 -19.78 12.49 -28.91
C GLU A 527 -20.68 13.67 -29.28
N VAL A 528 -20.15 14.57 -30.12
CA VAL A 528 -21.02 15.44 -30.89
C VAL A 528 -21.82 14.46 -31.71
N VAL A 529 -23.04 14.18 -31.27
CA VAL A 529 -24.01 13.50 -32.12
C VAL A 529 -24.17 14.47 -33.27
N GLU A 530 -23.50 14.19 -34.39
CA GLU A 530 -23.87 14.75 -35.66
C GLU A 530 -25.32 14.33 -35.87
N ASN A 531 -26.24 15.18 -35.43
CA ASN A 531 -27.59 15.18 -35.95
C ASN A 531 -27.44 15.47 -37.43
N GLY A 532 -27.38 14.43 -38.24
CA GLY A 532 -27.60 14.56 -39.68
C GLY A 532 -28.99 15.15 -39.90
N GLY A 533 -29.03 16.35 -40.50
CA GLY A 533 -30.24 17.08 -40.91
C GLY A 533 -30.82 17.96 -39.79
N GLU A 534 -31.15 19.24 -39.97
CA GLU A 534 -31.28 20.10 -41.16
C GLU A 534 -30.93 21.53 -40.74
N GLU A 535 -30.40 22.33 -41.66
CA GLU A 535 -30.43 23.80 -41.56
C GLU A 535 -31.89 24.26 -41.48
N GLN A 536 -32.26 24.99 -40.42
CA GLN A 536 -33.30 26.04 -40.43
C GLN A 536 -32.90 27.18 -39.51
#